data_AF-A0A2X0R5P5-F1
#
_entry.id   AF-A0A2X0R5P5-F1
#
_cell.length_a   1.000
_cell.length_b   1.000
_cell.length_c   1.000
_cell.angle_alpha   90.00
_cell.angle_beta   90.00
_cell.angle_gamma   90.00
#
_symmetry.space_group_name_H-M   'P 1'
#
loop_
_entity.id
_entity.type
_entity.pdbx_description
1 polymer ?
#
loop_
_entity_poly.entity_id
_entity_poly.type
_entity_poly.pdbx_seq_one_letter_code
_entity_poly.pdbx_strand_id
1 'polypeptide(L)'
;MPFVAANFNILRKKPFDFVPKNLGEHIKKKRLELGLTQKELGEMLGATLFTVLNWEKGKTEPHPQFISGINLFLGAPNIKYNHHD
;
A
#
# COMPACT_ATOMS: atom_id res chain seq x y z
N MET A 1 -0.88 26.76 5.46
CA MET A 1 -1.33 26.09 4.23
C MET A 1 -2.30 24.97 4.63
N PRO A 2 -3.63 25.11 4.48
CA PRO A 2 -4.55 24.03 4.78
C PRO A 2 -4.53 23.05 3.60
N PHE A 3 -4.13 21.81 3.88
CA PHE A 3 -4.03 20.76 2.86
C PHE A 3 -5.44 20.28 2.47
N VAL A 4 -5.68 20.34 1.16
CA VAL A 4 -6.92 20.02 0.46
C VAL A 4 -7.41 18.61 0.83
N ALA A 5 -8.65 18.53 1.32
CA ALA A 5 -9.42 17.31 1.41
C ALA A 5 -9.57 16.72 0.00
N ALA A 6 -9.09 15.49 -0.21
CA ALA A 6 -9.30 14.79 -1.47
C ALA A 6 -10.80 14.52 -1.64
N ASN A 7 -11.43 15.25 -2.57
CA ASN A 7 -12.79 15.00 -3.02
C ASN A 7 -12.91 13.56 -3.54
N PHE A 8 -13.68 12.74 -2.83
CA PHE A 8 -14.11 11.41 -3.21
C PHE A 8 -15.10 11.49 -4.37
N ASN A 9 -14.60 11.58 -5.62
CA ASN A 9 -15.46 11.43 -6.79
C ASN A 9 -15.06 10.25 -7.68
N ILE A 10 -14.67 9.13 -7.07
CA ILE A 10 -14.39 7.88 -7.79
C ILE A 10 -15.37 6.79 -7.34
N LEU A 11 -16.67 7.14 -7.31
CA LEU A 11 -17.70 6.16 -7.62
C LEU A 11 -17.67 5.95 -9.14
N ARG A 12 -16.87 5.04 -9.70
CA ARG A 12 -17.18 4.23 -10.93
C ARG A 12 -16.13 3.13 -11.13
N LYS A 13 -16.58 1.88 -10.96
CA LYS A 13 -15.87 0.57 -11.02
C LYS A 13 -14.93 0.27 -9.85
N LYS A 14 -15.24 -0.76 -9.04
CA LYS A 14 -14.25 -1.50 -8.25
C LYS A 14 -13.32 -2.22 -9.24
N PRO A 15 -12.04 -1.82 -9.43
CA PRO A 15 -11.11 -2.53 -10.30
C PRO A 15 -10.25 -3.57 -9.54
N PHE A 16 -10.47 -3.76 -8.23
CA PHE A 16 -9.54 -4.47 -7.33
C PHE A 16 -10.08 -5.81 -6.79
N ASP A 17 -11.01 -6.46 -7.50
CA ASP A 17 -11.35 -7.88 -7.31
C ASP A 17 -10.28 -8.79 -7.94
N PHE A 18 -9.01 -8.49 -7.66
CA PHE A 18 -7.93 -9.41 -7.95
C PHE A 18 -7.33 -9.89 -6.64
N VAL A 19 -6.90 -11.15 -6.65
CA VAL A 19 -6.11 -11.72 -5.56
C VAL A 19 -4.73 -11.07 -5.68
N PRO A 20 -4.35 -10.18 -4.74
CA PRO A 20 -3.04 -9.56 -4.78
C PRO A 20 -1.97 -10.67 -4.80
N LYS A 21 -1.09 -10.61 -5.78
CA LYS A 21 0.01 -11.57 -5.96
C LYS A 21 1.30 -11.05 -5.35
N ASN A 22 1.42 -9.72 -5.26
CA ASN A 22 2.63 -9.03 -4.84
C ASN A 22 2.34 -8.12 -3.65
N LEU A 23 3.36 -7.86 -2.83
CA LEU A 23 3.23 -7.03 -1.64
C LEU A 23 2.64 -5.64 -1.92
N GLY A 24 3.12 -5.00 -2.98
CA GLY A 24 2.61 -3.70 -3.43
C GLY A 24 1.11 -3.70 -3.71
N GLU A 25 0.59 -4.79 -4.24
CA GLU A 25 -0.83 -4.95 -4.52
C GLU A 25 -1.66 -5.16 -3.25
N HIS A 26 -1.15 -5.95 -2.30
CA HIS A 26 -1.77 -6.11 -0.98
C HIS A 26 -1.89 -4.76 -0.27
N ILE A 27 -0.80 -3.98 -0.26
CA ILE A 27 -0.76 -2.64 0.32
C ILE A 27 -1.80 -1.74 -0.35
N LYS A 28 -1.81 -1.71 -1.68
CA LYS A 28 -2.76 -0.89 -2.46
C LYS A 28 -4.21 -1.26 -2.15
N LYS A 29 -4.52 -2.56 -2.09
CA LYS A 29 -5.86 -3.06 -1.77
C LYS A 29 -6.28 -2.58 -0.38
N LYS A 30 -5.47 -2.84 0.65
CA LYS A 30 -5.77 -2.47 2.03
C LYS A 30 -5.86 -0.94 2.21
N ARG A 31 -4.97 -0.18 1.58
CA ARG A 31 -5.00 1.28 1.58
C ARG A 31 -6.33 1.81 1.04
N LEU A 32 -6.81 1.25 -0.07
CA LEU A 32 -8.08 1.63 -0.67
C LEU A 32 -9.28 1.18 0.17
N GLU A 33 -9.23 0.00 0.79
CA GLU A 33 -10.26 -0.46 1.73
C GLU A 33 -10.41 0.47 2.94
N LEU A 34 -9.29 1.02 3.42
CA LEU A 34 -9.27 1.98 4.54
C LEU A 34 -9.47 3.44 4.09
N GLY A 35 -9.57 3.71 2.79
CA GLY A 35 -9.72 5.08 2.27
C GLY A 35 -8.51 5.98 2.48
N LEU A 36 -7.32 5.41 2.72
CA LEU A 36 -6.10 6.15 3.03
C LEU A 36 -5.41 6.69 1.77
N THR A 37 -4.76 7.84 1.89
CA THR A 37 -3.86 8.35 0.86
C THR A 37 -2.47 7.69 0.94
N GLN A 38 -1.71 7.75 -0.15
CA GLN A 38 -0.33 7.24 -0.18
C GLN A 38 0.57 7.95 0.84
N LYS A 39 0.29 9.23 1.12
CA LYS A 39 1.02 10.03 2.10
C LYS A 39 0.73 9.54 3.51
N GLU A 40 -0.54 9.38 3.87
CA GLU A 40 -0.95 8.91 5.21
C GLU A 40 -0.45 7.50 5.48
N LEU A 41 -0.51 6.61 4.48
CA LEU A 41 0.08 5.28 4.60
C LEU A 41 1.59 5.35 4.81
N GLY A 42 2.27 6.25 4.09
CA GLY A 42 3.69 6.50 4.29
C GLY A 42 3.99 6.97 5.71
N GLU A 43 3.28 7.99 6.20
CA GLU A 43 3.43 8.51 7.56
C GLU A 43 3.17 7.42 8.62
N MET A 44 2.18 6.54 8.40
CA MET A 44 1.88 5.41 9.29
C MET A 44 2.99 4.35 9.31
N LEU A 45 3.63 4.09 8.17
CA LEU A 45 4.70 3.10 8.04
C LEU A 45 6.11 3.69 8.25
N GLY A 46 6.23 5.01 8.45
CA GLY A 46 7.51 5.71 8.48
C GLY A 46 8.22 5.78 7.12
N ALA A 47 7.46 5.68 6.02
CA ALA A 47 7.95 5.71 4.64
C ALA A 47 7.50 6.99 3.90
N THR A 48 8.24 7.40 2.88
CA THR A 48 7.85 8.55 2.04
C THR A 48 6.75 8.15 1.05
N LEU A 49 5.91 9.11 0.64
CA LEU A 49 4.90 8.92 -0.42
C LEU A 49 5.48 8.26 -1.68
N PHE A 50 6.68 8.69 -2.12
CA PHE A 50 7.35 8.09 -3.27
C PHE A 50 7.72 6.62 -3.06
N THR A 51 8.11 6.27 -1.83
CA THR A 51 8.44 4.90 -1.44
C THR A 51 7.20 4.01 -1.54
N VAL A 52 6.08 4.45 -0.96
CA VAL A 52 4.78 3.76 -1.06
C VAL A 52 4.34 3.62 -2.52
N LEU A 53 4.47 4.69 -3.32
CA LEU A 53 4.12 4.67 -4.74
C LEU A 53 4.98 3.68 -5.54
N ASN A 54 6.28 3.56 -5.23
CA ASN A 54 7.16 2.60 -5.87
C ASN A 54 6.80 1.16 -5.50
N TRP A 55 6.42 0.92 -4.24
CA TRP A 55 5.91 -0.38 -3.79
C TRP A 55 4.63 -0.76 -4.52
N GLU A 56 3.64 0.13 -4.55
CA GLU A 56 2.36 -0.11 -5.25
C GLU A 56 2.52 -0.36 -6.75
N LYS A 57 3.57 0.20 -7.37
CA LYS A 57 3.90 0.00 -8.78
C LYS A 57 4.80 -1.22 -9.04
N GLY A 58 5.25 -1.91 -7.99
CA GLY A 58 6.22 -3.01 -8.11
C GLY A 58 7.58 -2.57 -8.65
N LYS A 59 7.90 -1.26 -8.59
CA LYS A 59 9.20 -0.72 -9.03
C LYS A 59 10.32 -0.97 -8.03
N THR A 60 9.95 -1.11 -6.77
CA THR A 60 10.89 -1.30 -5.66
C THR A 60 10.21 -2.19 -4.64
N GLU A 61 10.95 -3.12 -4.06
CA GLU A 61 10.45 -3.94 -2.97
C GLU A 61 10.65 -3.22 -1.62
N PRO A 62 9.73 -3.37 -0.66
CA PRO A 62 9.92 -2.79 0.66
C PRO A 62 11.10 -3.42 1.37
N HIS A 63 11.98 -2.58 1.92
CA HIS A 63 13.08 -3.05 2.74
C HIS A 63 12.54 -3.85 3.95
N PRO A 64 13.25 -4.89 4.44
CA PRO A 64 12.80 -5.73 5.55
C PRO A 64 12.30 -4.97 6.78
N GLN A 65 12.85 -3.78 7.04
CA GLN A 65 12.41 -2.89 8.12
C GLN A 65 10.94 -2.44 8.01
N PHE A 66 10.42 -2.28 6.78
CA PHE A 66 9.03 -1.91 6.53
C PHE A 66 8.11 -3.13 6.42
N ILE A 67 8.65 -4.32 6.12
CA ILE A 67 7.89 -5.55 5.98
C ILE A 67 7.10 -5.87 7.26
N SER A 68 7.70 -5.67 8.44
CA SER A 68 7.01 -5.89 9.72
C SER A 68 5.81 -4.96 9.91
N GLY A 69 5.98 -3.67 9.62
CA GLY A 69 4.89 -2.69 9.69
C GLY A 69 3.80 -2.94 8.66
N ILE A 70 4.19 -3.33 7.44
CA ILE A 70 3.26 -3.68 6.37
C ILE A 70 2.48 -4.95 6.72
N ASN A 71 3.12 -6.00 7.24
CA ASN A 71 2.44 -7.23 7.66
C ASN A 71 1.42 -6.95 8.78
N LEU A 72 1.80 -6.11 9.75
CA LEU A 72 0.88 -5.66 10.81
C LEU A 72 -0.30 -4.89 10.22
N PHE A 73 -0.03 -3.95 9.30
CA PHE A 73 -1.05 -3.16 8.62
C PHE A 73 -2.02 -4.03 7.78
N LEU A 74 -1.49 -5.05 7.10
CA LEU A 74 -2.28 -5.99 6.32
C LEU A 74 -3.03 -7.00 7.20
N GLY A 75 -2.62 -7.18 8.46
CA GLY A 75 -3.14 -8.22 9.35
C GLY A 75 -2.80 -9.64 8.86
N ALA A 76 -1.79 -9.78 7.98
CA ALA A 76 -1.40 -11.03 7.38
C ALA A 76 -0.14 -11.57 8.08
N PRO A 77 -0.22 -12.67 8.84
CA PRO A 77 0.88 -13.10 9.70
C PRO A 77 2.08 -13.73 8.95
N ASN A 78 2.00 -14.03 7.64
CA ASN A 78 3.08 -14.72 6.93
C ASN A 78 2.86 -14.77 5.41
N ILE A 79 2.86 -13.63 4.72
CA ILE A 79 2.94 -13.66 3.25
C ILE A 79 4.40 -13.97 2.90
N LYS A 80 4.69 -15.21 2.49
CA LYS A 80 6.00 -15.55 1.94
C LYS A 80 6.11 -14.84 0.60
N TYR A 81 6.85 -13.74 0.56
CA TYR A 81 7.18 -13.08 -0.70
C TYR A 81 8.17 -13.98 -1.43
N ASN A 82 7.77 -14.46 -2.61
CA ASN A 82 8.68 -15.18 -3.50
C ASN A 82 9.79 -14.21 -3.90
N HIS A 83 10.96 -14.35 -3.29
CA HIS A 83 12.20 -13.83 -3.82
C HIS A 83 12.42 -14.56 -5.16
N HIS A 84 12.03 -13.95 -6.26
CA HIS A 84 12.48 -14.40 -7.57
C HIS A 84 13.89 -13.83 -7.74
N ASP A 85 14.89 -14.65 -7.36
CA ASP A 85 16.25 -14.58 -7.90
C ASP A 85 16.23 -14.68 -9.44
#